data_AF-A0A6A6RUC8-F1
#
_entry.id   AF-A0A6A6RUC8-F1
#
_cell.length_a   1.000
_cell.length_b   1.000
_cell.length_c   1.000
_cell.angle_alpha   90.00
_cell.angle_beta   90.00
_cell.angle_gamma   90.00
#
_symmetry.space_group_name_H-M   'P 1'
#
loop_
_entity.id
_entity.type
_entity.pdbx_description
1 polymer ?
#
loop_
_entity_poly.entity_id
_entity_poly.type
_entity_poly.pdbx_seq_one_letter_code
_entity_poly.pdbx_strand_id
1 'polypeptide(L)'
;MDAAMDVLATLTPYLQTLSHYLAIATKHANPPNNVLGLILFVAYIAAAIYATTAISLSLWRGYTRISLPQTATGKDDHKRIQDVQRARKRHIKIYAFLASVSFASLTYHMGLFLVESYAAWVAGKIGVKTVSVEDAWKTADLQRVKGWVLESALFEGFARELVGDGPSAVWSMGAVVGGWFWGVWMVQKVNARGFSTKEMLPYILLTQTLPISLTITLFIIKLHLASPDLSNNPPSPPPPSSKPLSRKPTSLTLPTILLNISLLSLPSLRNTPYFLPLVLVIRIVLLSPWSRRVSLKDDQVVQSIAISGGFVMAQVFLLRKVSPGGVGELVRGVWNGGEAVRAMGVDALVGVAVHLVLGWGGGV
;
A
#
# COMPACT_ATOMS: atom_id res chain seq x y z
N MET A 1 16.13 -40.20 -2.20
CA MET A 1 16.19 -39.78 -0.79
C MET A 1 17.53 -39.10 -0.51
N ASP A 2 18.63 -39.68 -0.99
CA ASP A 2 20.00 -39.13 -0.85
C ASP A 2 20.17 -37.72 -1.42
N ALA A 3 19.60 -37.42 -2.59
CA ALA A 3 19.64 -36.06 -3.16
C ALA A 3 18.94 -35.00 -2.28
N ALA A 4 17.90 -35.37 -1.53
CA ALA A 4 17.24 -34.45 -0.60
C ALA A 4 18.07 -34.25 0.68
N MET A 5 18.75 -35.30 1.14
CA MET A 5 19.67 -35.24 2.29
C MET A 5 20.91 -34.41 1.97
N ASP A 6 21.47 -34.52 0.77
CA ASP A 6 22.59 -33.69 0.31
C ASP A 6 22.19 -32.21 0.25
N VAL A 7 21.01 -31.88 -0.29
CA VAL A 7 20.50 -30.50 -0.28
C VAL A 7 20.32 -29.99 1.15
N LEU A 8 19.79 -30.81 2.06
CA LEU A 8 19.62 -30.43 3.47
C LEU A 8 20.98 -30.21 4.15
N ALA A 9 21.96 -31.09 3.93
CA ALA A 9 23.31 -30.95 4.47
C ALA A 9 23.99 -29.67 3.94
N THR A 10 23.80 -29.36 2.66
CA THR A 10 24.35 -28.15 2.03
C THR A 10 23.70 -26.88 2.59
N LEU A 11 22.41 -26.91 2.92
CA LEU A 11 21.65 -25.77 3.45
C LEU A 11 21.84 -25.57 4.97
N THR A 12 22.21 -26.61 5.72
CA THR A 12 22.34 -26.57 7.18
C THR A 12 23.23 -25.44 7.72
N PRO A 13 24.46 -25.19 7.21
CA PRO A 13 25.28 -24.08 7.72
C PRO A 13 24.68 -22.70 7.41
N TYR A 14 23.98 -22.54 6.28
CA TYR A 14 23.26 -21.31 5.95
C TYR A 14 22.06 -21.11 6.88
N LEU A 15 21.33 -22.16 7.21
CA LEU A 15 20.20 -22.12 8.16
C LEU A 15 20.68 -21.77 9.58
N GLN A 16 21.82 -22.31 10.03
CA GLN A 16 22.41 -21.94 11.32
C GLN A 16 22.87 -20.48 11.36
N THR A 17 23.52 -20.02 10.28
CA THR A 17 23.95 -18.62 10.14
C THR A 17 22.75 -17.68 10.14
N LEU A 18 21.70 -18.02 9.39
CA LEU A 18 20.43 -17.30 9.38
C LEU A 18 19.80 -17.27 10.78
N SER A 19 19.76 -18.41 11.48
CA SER A 19 19.25 -18.51 12.85
C SER A 19 20.01 -17.61 13.81
N HIS A 20 21.34 -17.51 13.68
CA HIS A 20 22.17 -16.63 14.51
C HIS A 20 21.87 -15.15 14.25
N TYR A 21 21.79 -14.72 12.99
CA TYR A 21 21.41 -13.35 12.67
C TYR A 21 19.98 -13.02 13.10
N LEU A 22 19.05 -13.97 13.00
CA LEU A 22 17.70 -13.84 13.51
C LEU A 22 17.68 -13.71 15.04
N ALA A 23 18.55 -14.41 15.77
CA ALA A 23 18.67 -14.26 17.22
C ALA A 23 19.18 -12.87 17.62
N ILE A 24 20.16 -12.31 16.90
CA ILE A 24 20.65 -10.94 17.13
C ILE A 24 19.57 -9.91 16.80
N ALA A 25 18.90 -10.09 15.66
CA ALA A 25 17.81 -9.21 15.23
C ALA A 25 16.64 -9.24 16.24
N THR A 26 16.23 -10.43 16.70
CA THR A 26 15.16 -10.58 17.69
C THR A 26 15.50 -9.98 19.05
N LYS A 27 16.78 -10.00 19.47
CA LYS A 27 17.21 -9.30 20.70
C LYS A 27 16.99 -7.79 20.62
N HIS A 28 17.07 -7.20 19.42
CA HIS A 28 16.90 -5.75 19.19
C HIS A 28 15.52 -5.39 18.59
N ALA A 29 14.68 -6.39 18.33
CA ALA A 29 13.34 -6.24 17.76
C ALA A 29 12.23 -6.46 18.80
N ASN A 30 12.58 -6.91 20.01
CA ASN A 30 11.62 -7.13 21.08
C ASN A 30 11.78 -6.08 22.20
N PRO A 31 10.68 -5.68 22.84
CA PRO A 31 10.72 -4.90 24.09
C PRO A 31 11.65 -5.55 25.13
N PRO A 32 12.37 -4.75 25.94
CA PRO A 32 12.22 -3.30 26.14
C PRO A 32 13.06 -2.42 25.18
N ASN A 33 13.88 -3.00 24.30
CA ASN A 33 14.77 -2.26 23.40
C ASN A 33 14.45 -2.57 21.93
N ASN A 34 13.24 -2.23 21.50
CA ASN A 34 12.75 -2.44 20.13
C ASN A 34 13.30 -1.39 19.15
N VAL A 35 14.63 -1.33 19.02
CA VAL A 35 15.31 -0.38 18.15
C VAL A 35 14.98 -0.66 16.68
N LEU A 36 14.89 -1.93 16.29
CA LEU A 36 14.56 -2.29 14.91
C LEU A 36 13.15 -1.86 14.53
N GLY A 37 12.17 -2.14 15.39
CA GLY A 37 10.78 -1.72 15.18
C GLY A 37 10.63 -0.20 15.14
N LEU A 38 11.35 0.52 16.01
CA LEU A 38 11.43 1.98 15.97
C LEU A 38 12.00 2.49 14.64
N ILE A 39 13.14 1.96 14.19
CA ILE A 39 13.77 2.36 12.92
C ILE A 39 12.80 2.12 11.76
N LEU A 40 12.16 0.95 11.70
CA LEU A 40 11.18 0.64 10.66
C LEU A 40 10.00 1.61 10.72
N PHE A 41 9.43 1.83 11.91
CA PHE A 41 8.29 2.71 12.08
C PHE A 41 8.59 4.16 11.64
N VAL A 42 9.71 4.74 12.10
CA VAL A 42 10.13 6.10 11.71
C VAL A 42 10.52 6.17 10.24
N ALA A 43 11.21 5.15 9.70
CA ALA A 43 11.55 5.11 8.29
C ALA A 43 10.30 5.10 7.39
N TYR A 44 9.25 4.37 7.79
CA TYR A 44 7.97 4.35 7.08
C TYR A 44 7.29 5.73 7.07
N ILE A 45 7.24 6.40 8.23
CA ILE A 45 6.68 7.77 8.33
C ILE A 45 7.48 8.75 7.49
N ALA A 46 8.81 8.74 7.62
CA ALA A 46 9.69 9.62 6.85
C ALA A 46 9.55 9.40 5.34
N ALA A 47 9.50 8.13 4.90
CA ALA A 47 9.29 7.78 3.50
C ALA A 47 7.91 8.23 2.99
N ALA A 48 6.85 8.08 3.78
CA ALA A 48 5.51 8.55 3.44
C ALA A 48 5.44 10.07 3.29
N ILE A 49 6.03 10.83 4.23
CA ILE A 49 6.09 12.29 4.17
C ILE A 49 6.88 12.75 2.95
N TYR A 50 8.06 12.17 2.74
CA TYR A 50 8.90 12.47 1.58
C TYR A 50 8.15 12.22 0.27
N ALA A 51 7.58 11.01 0.11
CA ALA A 51 6.89 10.62 -1.11
C ALA A 51 5.66 11.50 -1.38
N THR A 52 4.82 11.73 -0.38
CA THR A 52 3.62 12.58 -0.50
C THR A 52 4.00 14.01 -0.89
N THR A 53 5.04 14.57 -0.26
CA THR A 53 5.54 15.93 -0.55
C THR A 53 6.12 16.01 -1.95
N ALA A 54 6.98 15.06 -2.34
CA ALA A 54 7.59 15.01 -3.66
C ALA A 54 6.54 14.87 -4.77
N ILE A 55 5.55 14.01 -4.59
CA ILE A 55 4.42 13.84 -5.52
C ILE A 55 3.63 15.14 -5.60
N SER A 56 3.19 15.70 -4.47
CA SER A 56 2.36 16.91 -4.45
C SER A 56 3.06 18.10 -5.12
N LEU A 57 4.35 18.32 -4.85
CA LEU A 57 5.14 19.35 -5.52
C LEU A 57 5.27 19.11 -7.02
N SER A 58 5.49 17.85 -7.44
CA SER A 58 5.57 17.47 -8.85
C SER A 58 4.24 17.72 -9.58
N LEU A 59 3.13 17.30 -8.98
CA LEU A 59 1.79 17.50 -9.52
C LEU A 59 1.41 18.99 -9.57
N TRP A 60 1.72 19.75 -8.52
CA TRP A 60 1.51 21.19 -8.48
C TRP A 60 2.25 21.91 -9.61
N ARG A 61 3.54 21.61 -9.80
CA ARG A 61 4.34 22.16 -10.91
C ARG A 61 3.78 21.75 -12.27
N GLY A 62 3.29 20.52 -12.41
CA GLY A 62 2.63 20.08 -13.65
C GLY A 62 1.31 20.82 -13.90
N TYR A 63 0.52 21.04 -12.85
CA TYR A 63 -0.76 21.72 -12.92
C TYR A 63 -0.63 23.20 -13.28
N THR A 64 0.36 23.91 -12.72
CA THR A 64 0.62 25.33 -13.05
C THR A 64 1.17 25.52 -14.45
N ARG A 65 1.74 24.46 -15.07
CA ARG A 65 2.26 24.47 -16.43
C ARG A 65 1.26 24.03 -17.50
N ILE A 66 -0.03 23.85 -17.17
CA ILE A 66 -1.09 23.62 -18.17
C ILE A 66 -1.30 24.93 -18.95
N SER A 67 -0.39 25.23 -19.87
CA SER A 67 -0.50 26.32 -20.83
C SER A 67 -1.42 25.90 -21.98
N LEU A 68 -2.07 26.87 -22.64
CA LEU A 68 -2.81 26.60 -23.87
C LEU A 68 -1.83 26.11 -24.96
N PRO A 69 -2.18 25.03 -25.69
CA PRO A 69 -1.51 24.70 -26.93
C PRO A 69 -1.54 25.91 -27.86
N GLN A 70 -0.36 26.44 -28.21
CA GLN A 70 -0.23 27.59 -29.11
C GLN A 70 -0.50 27.22 -30.58
N THR A 71 -0.76 25.95 -30.87
CA THR A 71 -0.84 25.38 -32.22
C THR A 71 -2.25 25.34 -32.80
N ALA A 72 -3.28 25.82 -32.08
CA ALA A 72 -4.62 25.89 -32.63
C ALA A 72 -4.70 27.02 -33.68
N THR A 73 -5.00 26.69 -34.93
CA THR A 73 -5.10 27.66 -36.03
C THR A 73 -6.53 28.14 -36.27
N GLY A 74 -7.55 27.38 -35.82
CA GLY A 74 -8.97 27.69 -35.98
C GLY A 74 -9.71 28.06 -34.69
N LYS A 75 -10.79 28.85 -34.80
CA LYS A 75 -11.65 29.25 -33.67
C LYS A 75 -12.35 28.05 -33.01
N ASP A 76 -12.76 27.06 -33.81
CA ASP A 76 -13.42 25.85 -33.31
C ASP A 76 -12.44 24.92 -32.59
N ASP A 77 -11.21 24.81 -33.08
CA ASP A 77 -10.14 24.05 -32.41
C ASP A 77 -9.78 24.66 -31.06
N HIS A 78 -9.70 25.99 -30.98
CA HIS A 78 -9.50 26.68 -29.70
C HIS A 78 -10.61 26.36 -28.70
N LYS A 79 -11.88 26.39 -29.12
CA LYS A 79 -13.02 26.06 -28.25
C LYS A 79 -12.95 24.62 -27.77
N ARG A 80 -12.69 23.67 -28.67
CA ARG A 80 -12.55 22.24 -28.33
C ARG A 80 -11.40 22.00 -27.34
N ILE A 81 -10.24 22.62 -27.56
CA ILE A 81 -9.08 22.50 -26.66
C ILE A 81 -9.40 23.09 -25.28
N GLN A 82 -10.07 24.24 -25.23
CA GLN A 82 -10.50 24.83 -23.96
C GLN A 82 -11.49 23.93 -23.21
N ASP A 83 -12.44 23.29 -23.90
CA ASP A 83 -13.41 22.40 -23.29
C ASP A 83 -12.73 21.14 -22.71
N VAL A 84 -11.79 20.54 -23.45
CA VAL A 84 -10.97 19.42 -22.98
C VAL A 84 -10.14 19.82 -21.75
N GLN A 85 -9.53 21.01 -21.76
CA GLN A 85 -8.79 21.53 -20.61
C GLN A 85 -9.67 21.76 -19.38
N ARG A 86 -10.87 22.34 -19.56
CA ARG A 86 -11.83 22.57 -18.48
C ARG A 86 -12.28 21.25 -17.86
N ALA A 87 -12.64 20.27 -18.70
CA ALA A 87 -13.01 18.93 -18.24
C ALA A 87 -11.87 18.27 -17.44
N ARG A 88 -10.63 18.39 -17.93
CA ARG A 88 -9.45 17.84 -17.23
C ARG A 88 -9.15 18.54 -15.91
N LYS A 89 -9.20 19.87 -15.87
CA LYS A 89 -9.04 20.63 -14.61
C LYS A 89 -10.11 20.22 -13.60
N ARG A 90 -11.35 19.97 -14.05
CA ARG A 90 -12.42 19.43 -13.20
C ARG A 90 -12.07 18.04 -12.67
N HIS A 91 -11.63 17.11 -13.51
CA HIS A 91 -11.24 15.77 -13.05
C HIS A 91 -10.07 15.82 -12.06
N ILE A 92 -9.03 16.62 -12.34
CA ILE A 92 -7.91 16.82 -11.41
C ILE A 92 -8.39 17.34 -10.06
N LYS A 93 -9.34 18.28 -10.02
CA LYS A 93 -9.92 18.78 -8.76
C LYS A 93 -10.68 17.69 -8.00
N ILE A 94 -11.46 16.86 -8.70
CA ILE A 94 -12.19 15.74 -8.09
C ILE A 94 -11.20 14.74 -7.46
N TYR A 95 -10.16 14.35 -8.21
CA TYR A 95 -9.14 13.45 -7.66
C TYR A 95 -8.33 14.12 -6.54
N ALA A 96 -7.99 15.40 -6.64
CA ALA A 96 -7.31 16.10 -5.55
C ALA A 96 -8.16 16.09 -4.27
N PHE A 97 -9.48 16.30 -4.38
CA PHE A 97 -10.40 16.18 -3.27
C PHE A 97 -10.44 14.75 -2.67
N LEU A 98 -10.56 13.72 -3.50
CA LEU A 98 -10.52 12.32 -3.05
C LEU A 98 -9.19 11.97 -2.36
N ALA A 99 -8.07 12.46 -2.89
CA ALA A 99 -6.75 12.30 -2.28
C ALA A 99 -6.69 13.00 -0.92
N SER A 100 -7.24 14.20 -0.79
CA SER A 100 -7.31 14.91 0.51
C SER A 100 -8.16 14.16 1.53
N VAL A 101 -9.31 13.62 1.13
CA VAL A 101 -10.16 12.79 2.01
C VAL A 101 -9.41 11.54 2.47
N SER A 102 -8.76 10.83 1.54
CA SER A 102 -7.94 9.65 1.85
C SER A 102 -6.81 9.98 2.82
N PHE A 103 -6.06 11.05 2.56
CA PHE A 103 -4.96 11.50 3.42
C PHE A 103 -5.44 11.91 4.82
N ALA A 104 -6.55 12.66 4.91
CA ALA A 104 -7.11 13.10 6.18
C ALA A 104 -7.62 11.91 7.00
N SER A 105 -8.36 11.00 6.39
CA SER A 105 -8.85 9.79 7.06
C SER A 105 -7.70 8.94 7.59
N LEU A 106 -6.67 8.72 6.78
CA LEU A 106 -5.49 7.97 7.20
C LEU A 106 -4.78 8.64 8.38
N THR A 107 -4.55 9.95 8.28
CA THR A 107 -3.85 10.70 9.33
C THR A 107 -4.63 10.67 10.64
N TYR A 108 -5.96 10.76 10.56
CA TYR A 108 -6.85 10.65 11.71
C TYR A 108 -6.72 9.27 12.39
N HIS A 109 -6.91 8.18 11.65
CA HIS A 109 -6.87 6.82 12.21
C HIS A 109 -5.47 6.41 12.69
N MET A 110 -4.40 6.74 11.95
CA MET A 110 -3.04 6.48 12.43
C MET A 110 -2.70 7.32 13.66
N GLY A 111 -3.18 8.56 13.72
CA GLY A 111 -3.03 9.41 14.89
C GLY A 111 -3.71 8.80 16.12
N LEU A 112 -4.96 8.36 15.98
CA LEU A 112 -5.68 7.69 17.06
C LEU A 112 -4.99 6.40 17.50
N PHE A 113 -4.56 5.55 16.56
CA PHE A 113 -3.79 4.34 16.88
C PHE A 113 -2.56 4.66 17.76
N LEU A 114 -1.81 5.72 17.43
CA LEU A 114 -0.63 6.12 18.21
C LEU A 114 -1.00 6.59 19.61
N VAL A 115 -2.07 7.37 19.72
CA VAL A 115 -2.56 7.87 20.99
C VAL A 115 -3.08 6.74 21.89
N GLU A 116 -3.84 5.79 21.34
CA GLU A 116 -4.33 4.60 22.05
C GLU A 116 -3.17 3.70 22.49
N SER A 117 -2.20 3.48 21.61
CA SER A 117 -0.99 2.73 21.92
C SER A 117 -0.18 3.38 23.06
N TYR A 118 -0.05 4.71 23.04
CA TYR A 118 0.60 5.44 24.12
C TYR A 118 -0.16 5.31 25.44
N ALA A 119 -1.48 5.48 25.43
CA ALA A 119 -2.32 5.33 26.62
C ALA A 119 -2.24 3.92 27.20
N ALA A 120 -2.24 2.88 26.36
CA ALA A 120 -2.07 1.49 26.78
C ALA A 120 -0.69 1.23 27.41
N TRP A 121 0.38 1.81 26.85
CA TRP A 121 1.71 1.71 27.43
C TRP A 121 1.81 2.40 28.80
N VAL A 122 1.24 3.61 28.95
CA VAL A 122 1.17 4.30 30.25
C VAL A 122 0.40 3.47 31.28
N ALA A 123 -0.75 2.90 30.89
CA ALA A 123 -1.55 2.03 31.77
C ALA A 123 -0.73 0.85 32.30
N GLY A 124 0.03 0.19 31.42
CA GLY A 124 0.93 -0.91 31.78
C GLY A 124 2.04 -0.49 32.75
N LYS A 125 2.56 0.74 32.64
CA LYS A 125 3.60 1.26 33.55
C LYS A 125 3.09 1.54 34.96
N ILE A 126 1.85 2.00 35.10
CA ILE A 126 1.26 2.31 36.40
C ILE A 126 0.44 1.15 36.99
N GLY A 127 0.35 0.02 36.28
CA GLY A 127 -0.33 -1.18 36.75
C GLY A 127 -1.86 -1.11 36.71
N VAL A 128 -2.44 -0.26 35.85
CA VAL A 128 -3.89 -0.17 35.65
C VAL A 128 -4.30 -0.78 34.32
N LYS A 129 -5.56 -1.21 34.20
CA LYS A 129 -6.06 -1.84 32.97
C LYS A 129 -6.16 -0.85 31.80
N THR A 130 -6.60 0.37 32.07
CA THR A 130 -6.86 1.40 31.06
C THR A 130 -6.61 2.78 31.66
N VAL A 131 -6.09 3.69 30.85
CA VAL A 131 -5.96 5.12 31.18
C VAL A 131 -6.72 5.90 30.10
N SER A 132 -7.41 6.98 30.49
CA SER A 132 -8.08 7.83 29.51
C SER A 132 -7.03 8.49 28.61
N VAL A 133 -7.36 8.71 27.34
CA VAL A 133 -6.46 9.38 26.38
C VAL A 133 -6.03 10.75 26.90
N GLU A 134 -6.95 11.49 27.51
CA GLU A 134 -6.69 12.82 28.06
C GLU A 134 -5.66 12.76 29.21
N ASP A 135 -5.81 11.81 30.13
CA ASP A 135 -4.88 11.64 31.26
C ASP A 135 -3.51 11.17 30.80
N ALA A 136 -3.46 10.26 29.81
CA ALA A 136 -2.20 9.83 29.22
C ALA A 136 -1.45 11.03 28.61
N TRP A 137 -2.15 11.87 27.84
CA TRP A 137 -1.56 13.03 27.16
C TRP A 137 -1.07 14.12 28.12
N LYS A 138 -1.79 14.37 29.23
CA LYS A 138 -1.33 15.31 30.28
C LYS A 138 0.03 14.94 30.86
N THR A 139 0.39 13.67 30.81
CA THR A 139 1.67 13.17 31.31
C THR A 139 2.72 12.95 30.21
N ALA A 140 2.44 13.37 28.96
CA ALA A 140 3.36 13.19 27.85
C ALA A 140 4.55 14.14 27.98
N ASP A 141 5.73 13.59 28.28
CA ASP A 141 7.01 14.26 28.18
C ASP A 141 7.92 13.54 27.17
N LEU A 142 9.00 14.20 26.74
CA LEU A 142 9.92 13.63 25.74
C LEU A 142 10.55 12.31 26.19
N GLN A 143 10.81 12.13 27.49
CA GLN A 143 11.43 10.91 28.02
C GLN A 143 10.45 9.74 28.00
N ARG A 144 9.18 9.98 28.34
CA ARG A 144 8.09 9.01 28.28
C ARG A 144 7.75 8.64 26.85
N VAL A 145 7.71 9.62 25.93
CA VAL A 145 7.53 9.34 24.50
C VAL A 145 8.68 8.49 23.98
N LYS A 146 9.93 8.84 24.33
CA LYS A 146 11.10 8.02 23.97
C LYS A 146 11.01 6.61 24.53
N GLY A 147 10.64 6.46 25.80
CA GLY A 147 10.43 5.18 26.46
C GLY A 147 9.33 4.36 25.78
N TRP A 148 8.18 4.98 25.51
CA TRP A 148 7.07 4.37 24.78
C TRP A 148 7.51 3.82 23.43
N VAL A 149 8.19 4.64 22.61
CA VAL A 149 8.59 4.23 21.27
C VAL A 149 9.62 3.08 21.31
N LEU A 150 10.52 3.05 22.30
CA LEU A 150 11.53 2.00 22.43
C LEU A 150 10.98 0.70 23.03
N GLU A 151 10.04 0.81 23.95
CA GLU A 151 9.49 -0.33 24.68
C GLU A 151 8.23 -0.90 24.03
N SER A 152 7.60 -0.18 23.10
CA SER A 152 6.41 -0.64 22.41
C SER A 152 6.77 -1.35 21.10
N ALA A 153 5.99 -2.38 20.79
CA ALA A 153 6.08 -3.08 19.51
C ALA A 153 5.21 -2.39 18.44
N LEU A 154 5.33 -1.07 18.23
CA LEU A 154 4.37 -0.27 17.44
C LEU A 154 4.05 -0.87 16.06
N PHE A 155 5.09 -1.21 15.29
CA PHE A 155 4.92 -1.78 13.96
C PHE A 155 4.23 -3.16 14.00
N GLU A 156 4.64 -4.02 14.93
CA GLU A 156 4.06 -5.35 15.08
C GLU A 156 2.64 -5.29 15.64
N GLY A 157 2.38 -4.42 16.62
CA GLY A 157 1.06 -4.18 17.19
C GLY A 157 0.08 -3.69 16.14
N PHE A 158 0.49 -2.74 15.31
CA PHE A 158 -0.30 -2.28 14.16
C PHE A 158 -0.64 -3.43 13.21
N ALA A 159 0.38 -4.22 12.83
CA ALA A 159 0.17 -5.36 11.93
C ALA A 159 -0.73 -6.44 12.57
N ARG A 160 -0.59 -6.72 13.87
CA ARG A 160 -1.42 -7.69 14.59
C ARG A 160 -2.87 -7.23 14.68
N GLU A 161 -3.11 -5.94 14.86
CA GLU A 161 -4.46 -5.37 14.89
C GLU A 161 -5.19 -5.58 13.55
N LEU A 162 -4.48 -5.41 12.42
CA LEU A 162 -5.02 -5.68 11.09
C LEU A 162 -5.51 -7.13 10.90
N VAL A 163 -5.02 -8.09 11.69
CA VAL A 163 -5.42 -9.51 11.67
C VAL A 163 -5.90 -10.00 13.04
N GLY A 164 -6.37 -9.06 13.87
CA GLY A 164 -6.75 -9.32 15.27
C GLY A 164 -8.04 -10.14 15.40
N ASP A 165 -8.88 -10.12 14.37
CA ASP A 165 -10.10 -10.90 14.29
C ASP A 165 -10.39 -11.28 12.81
N GLY A 166 -11.42 -12.10 12.62
CA GLY A 166 -11.83 -12.57 11.29
C GLY A 166 -12.17 -11.42 10.32
N PRO A 167 -13.17 -10.58 10.65
CA PRO A 167 -13.51 -9.41 9.83
C PRO A 167 -12.31 -8.52 9.47
N SER A 168 -11.49 -8.16 10.46
CA SER A 168 -10.29 -7.35 10.31
C SER A 168 -9.31 -8.01 9.33
N ALA A 169 -9.07 -9.31 9.46
CA ALA A 169 -8.21 -10.06 8.54
C ALA A 169 -8.73 -10.04 7.10
N VAL A 170 -10.04 -10.17 6.88
CA VAL A 170 -10.62 -10.12 5.52
C VAL A 170 -10.54 -8.73 4.91
N TRP A 171 -10.80 -7.68 5.69
CA TRP A 171 -10.65 -6.31 5.18
C TRP A 171 -9.20 -5.98 4.85
N SER A 172 -8.26 -6.36 5.72
CA SER A 172 -6.83 -6.21 5.47
C SER A 172 -6.38 -6.99 4.24
N MET A 173 -6.84 -8.24 4.08
CA MET A 173 -6.58 -9.04 2.88
C MET A 173 -7.15 -8.38 1.62
N GLY A 174 -8.41 -7.95 1.66
CA GLY A 174 -9.08 -7.28 0.55
C GLY A 174 -8.37 -5.98 0.14
N ALA A 175 -7.96 -5.17 1.11
CA ALA A 175 -7.21 -3.94 0.87
C ALA A 175 -5.81 -4.21 0.28
N VAL A 176 -5.08 -5.23 0.78
CA VAL A 176 -3.77 -5.60 0.20
C VAL A 176 -3.92 -6.16 -1.22
N VAL A 177 -4.93 -7.00 -1.47
CA VAL A 177 -5.22 -7.55 -2.81
C VAL A 177 -5.68 -6.45 -3.77
N GLY A 178 -6.54 -5.54 -3.33
CA GLY A 178 -6.91 -4.36 -4.11
C GLY A 178 -5.69 -3.49 -4.42
N GLY A 179 -4.83 -3.28 -3.42
CA GLY A 179 -3.56 -2.59 -3.55
C GLY A 179 -2.63 -3.22 -4.58
N TRP A 180 -2.54 -4.55 -4.58
CA TRP A 180 -1.79 -5.33 -5.55
C TRP A 180 -2.24 -5.06 -7.00
N PHE A 181 -3.55 -5.11 -7.27
CA PHE A 181 -4.06 -4.89 -8.63
C PHE A 181 -3.98 -3.43 -9.07
N TRP A 182 -4.15 -2.48 -8.15
CA TRP A 182 -3.83 -1.08 -8.43
C TRP A 182 -2.35 -0.90 -8.80
N GLY A 183 -1.44 -1.57 -8.10
CA GLY A 183 -0.01 -1.57 -8.43
C GLY A 183 0.27 -2.14 -9.83
N VAL A 184 -0.34 -3.27 -10.18
CA VAL A 184 -0.26 -3.87 -11.53
C VAL A 184 -0.75 -2.88 -12.60
N TRP A 185 -1.91 -2.28 -12.39
CA TRP A 185 -2.48 -1.29 -13.31
C TRP A 185 -1.58 -0.05 -13.45
N MET A 186 -1.04 0.47 -12.35
CA MET A 186 -0.11 1.59 -12.36
C MET A 186 1.12 1.27 -13.22
N VAL A 187 1.71 0.09 -13.06
CA VAL A 187 2.88 -0.31 -13.86
C VAL A 187 2.54 -0.45 -15.34
N GLN A 188 1.37 -1.01 -15.68
CA GLN A 188 0.91 -1.04 -17.08
C GLN A 188 0.83 0.38 -17.67
N LYS A 189 0.25 1.34 -16.93
CA LYS A 189 0.17 2.74 -17.35
C LYS A 189 1.54 3.43 -17.42
N VAL A 190 2.44 3.16 -16.49
CA VAL A 190 3.83 3.62 -16.51
C VAL A 190 4.55 3.15 -17.77
N ASN A 191 4.41 1.86 -18.11
CA ASN A 191 5.03 1.29 -19.30
C ASN A 191 4.43 1.89 -20.58
N ALA A 192 3.10 2.02 -20.64
CA ALA A 192 2.40 2.61 -21.79
C ALA A 192 2.74 4.10 -22.01
N ARG A 193 2.96 4.86 -20.94
CA ARG A 193 3.31 6.29 -21.00
C ARG A 193 4.82 6.54 -21.03
N GLY A 194 5.65 5.51 -20.88
CA GLY A 194 7.10 5.64 -20.86
C GLY A 194 7.66 6.44 -19.67
N PHE A 195 6.98 6.43 -18.51
CA PHE A 195 7.48 7.15 -17.34
C PHE A 195 8.79 6.55 -16.82
N SER A 196 9.71 7.42 -16.39
CA SER A 196 11.01 6.98 -15.88
C SER A 196 10.87 6.38 -14.48
N THR A 197 11.74 5.41 -14.13
CA THR A 197 11.75 4.82 -12.78
C THR A 197 12.02 5.87 -11.70
N LYS A 198 12.86 6.88 -11.98
CA LYS A 198 13.16 7.98 -11.06
C LYS A 198 11.92 8.81 -10.75
N GLU A 199 11.11 9.07 -11.77
CA GLU A 199 9.84 9.80 -11.63
C GLU A 199 8.80 9.01 -10.84
N MET A 200 8.81 7.68 -10.98
CA MET A 200 7.87 6.79 -10.30
C MET A 200 8.30 6.40 -8.90
N LEU A 201 9.58 6.59 -8.53
CA LEU A 201 10.10 6.20 -7.22
C LEU A 201 9.26 6.74 -6.04
N PRO A 202 8.82 8.01 -5.99
CA PRO A 202 7.93 8.47 -4.94
C PRO A 202 6.60 7.70 -4.86
N TYR A 203 6.00 7.35 -6.01
CA TYR A 203 4.78 6.56 -6.05
C TYR A 203 5.03 5.13 -5.55
N ILE A 204 6.14 4.51 -5.97
CA ILE A 204 6.55 3.19 -5.50
C ILE A 204 6.69 3.19 -3.97
N LEU A 205 7.42 4.17 -3.41
CA LEU A 205 7.58 4.31 -1.97
C LEU A 205 6.22 4.49 -1.26
N LEU A 206 5.34 5.32 -1.82
CA LEU A 206 4.02 5.57 -1.24
C LEU A 206 3.13 4.31 -1.23
N THR A 207 3.19 3.47 -2.29
CA THR A 207 2.46 2.19 -2.31
C THR A 207 2.93 1.20 -1.24
N GLN A 208 4.12 1.37 -0.68
CA GLN A 208 4.64 0.50 0.37
C GLN A 208 4.24 0.96 1.78
N THR A 209 4.01 2.25 1.97
CA THR A 209 3.86 2.86 3.31
C THR A 209 2.43 3.23 3.66
N LEU A 210 1.61 3.60 2.67
CA LEU A 210 0.27 4.17 2.90
C LEU A 210 -0.83 3.34 2.24
N PRO A 211 -2.10 3.59 2.60
CA PRO A 211 -3.25 3.04 1.91
C PRO A 211 -3.22 3.39 0.42
N ILE A 212 -3.70 2.46 -0.40
CA ILE A 212 -3.48 2.53 -1.85
C ILE A 212 -4.29 3.65 -2.49
N SER A 213 -5.45 4.01 -1.94
CA SER A 213 -6.36 4.98 -2.56
C SER A 213 -5.73 6.37 -2.69
N LEU A 214 -4.90 6.80 -1.73
CA LEU A 214 -4.16 8.05 -1.83
C LEU A 214 -3.19 8.00 -3.01
N THR A 215 -2.38 6.94 -3.08
CA THR A 215 -1.34 6.79 -4.10
C THR A 215 -1.93 6.73 -5.50
N ILE A 216 -2.97 5.93 -5.69
CA ILE A 216 -3.62 5.78 -7.00
C ILE A 216 -4.27 7.07 -7.45
N THR A 217 -4.90 7.82 -6.52
CA THR A 217 -5.55 9.09 -6.85
C THR A 217 -4.53 10.12 -7.32
N LEU A 218 -3.40 10.25 -6.61
CA LEU A 218 -2.30 11.12 -7.01
C LEU A 218 -1.70 10.68 -8.36
N PHE A 219 -1.61 9.38 -8.60
CA PHE A 219 -1.13 8.84 -9.87
C PHE A 219 -2.11 9.10 -11.03
N ILE A 220 -3.42 9.05 -10.80
CA ILE A 220 -4.42 9.42 -11.83
C ILE A 220 -4.30 10.91 -12.19
N ILE A 221 -4.06 11.79 -11.21
CA ILE A 221 -3.77 13.21 -11.49
C ILE A 221 -2.52 13.31 -12.38
N LYS A 222 -1.47 12.53 -12.09
CA LYS A 222 -0.27 12.47 -12.93
C LYS A 222 -0.58 12.06 -14.37
N LEU A 223 -1.42 11.04 -14.56
CA LEU A 223 -1.84 10.60 -15.89
C LEU A 223 -2.58 11.72 -16.64
N HIS A 224 -3.49 12.44 -15.98
CA HIS A 224 -4.18 13.58 -16.60
C HIS A 224 -3.21 14.68 -17.03
N LEU A 225 -2.23 15.01 -16.16
CA LEU A 225 -1.21 16.01 -16.47
C LEU A 225 -0.29 15.58 -17.62
N ALA A 226 -0.08 14.27 -17.81
CA ALA A 226 0.79 13.71 -18.83
C ALA A 226 0.07 13.33 -20.14
N SER A 227 -1.24 13.55 -20.26
CA SER A 227 -1.96 13.11 -21.47
C SER A 227 -1.56 13.95 -22.71
N PRO A 228 -1.28 13.29 -23.86
CA PRO A 228 -0.63 13.87 -25.04
C PRO A 228 -1.40 15.03 -25.67
N ASP A 229 -2.70 15.15 -25.43
CA ASP A 229 -3.51 16.27 -25.93
C ASP A 229 -3.03 17.65 -25.41
N LEU A 230 -2.18 17.66 -24.38
CA LEU A 230 -1.53 18.88 -23.86
C LEU A 230 -0.06 19.01 -24.23
N SER A 231 0.54 17.98 -24.82
CA SER A 231 1.93 18.05 -25.26
C SER A 231 1.99 18.84 -26.56
N ASN A 232 2.59 20.03 -26.52
CA ASN A 232 2.95 20.78 -27.73
C ASN A 232 4.04 20.07 -28.55
N ASN A 233 4.68 19.05 -27.99
CA ASN A 233 5.67 18.28 -28.71
C ASN A 233 4.97 17.21 -29.56
N PRO A 234 5.26 17.14 -30.87
CA PRO A 234 4.80 16.04 -31.70
C PRO A 234 5.23 14.71 -31.07
N PRO A 235 4.45 13.63 -31.21
CA PRO A 235 4.78 12.33 -30.66
C PRO A 235 6.19 11.96 -31.12
N SER A 236 7.13 11.93 -30.17
CA SER A 236 8.51 11.57 -30.49
C SER A 236 8.48 10.15 -31.05
N PRO A 237 9.20 9.88 -32.15
CA PRO A 237 9.29 8.53 -32.69
C PRO A 237 9.73 7.59 -31.57
N PRO A 238 9.14 6.39 -31.47
CA PRO A 238 9.48 5.44 -30.40
C PRO A 238 11.00 5.24 -30.42
N PRO A 239 11.68 5.33 -29.27
CA PRO A 239 13.11 5.15 -29.21
C PRO A 239 13.48 3.82 -29.87
N PRO A 240 14.56 3.76 -30.66
CA PRO A 240 14.97 2.53 -31.33
C PRO A 240 15.11 1.43 -30.27
N SER A 241 14.28 0.41 -30.41
CA SER A 241 14.26 -0.75 -29.54
C SER A 241 15.60 -1.47 -29.64
N SER A 242 16.57 -1.08 -28.82
CA SER A 242 17.77 -1.85 -28.58
C SER A 242 17.31 -3.17 -28.00
N LYS A 243 17.31 -4.24 -28.82
CA LYS A 243 16.83 -5.58 -28.44
C LYS A 243 17.55 -6.01 -27.16
N PRO A 244 16.94 -5.92 -25.96
CA PRO A 244 17.59 -6.38 -24.76
C PRO A 244 17.63 -7.90 -24.85
N LEU A 245 18.68 -8.52 -24.31
CA LEU A 245 18.73 -9.97 -24.10
C LEU A 245 17.44 -10.41 -23.39
N SER A 246 16.52 -10.99 -24.17
CA SER A 246 15.14 -11.24 -23.78
C SER A 246 15.09 -12.41 -22.81
N ARG A 247 15.30 -12.15 -21.53
CA ARG A 247 14.90 -13.09 -20.48
C ARG A 247 13.37 -13.18 -20.51
N LYS A 248 12.84 -14.39 -20.63
CA LYS A 248 11.40 -14.63 -20.59
C LYS A 248 10.86 -14.07 -19.25
N PRO A 249 9.89 -13.13 -19.28
CA PRO A 249 9.34 -12.58 -18.06
C PRO A 249 8.62 -13.68 -17.26
N THR A 250 8.72 -13.63 -15.94
CA THR A 250 8.04 -14.55 -15.02
C THR A 250 6.54 -14.26 -15.02
N SER A 251 5.70 -15.28 -14.90
CA SER A 251 4.23 -15.09 -14.83
C SER A 251 3.81 -14.31 -13.57
N LEU A 252 2.83 -13.40 -13.71
CA LEU A 252 2.19 -12.70 -12.58
C LEU A 252 1.47 -13.63 -11.61
N THR A 253 1.10 -14.83 -12.07
CA THR A 253 0.40 -15.85 -11.28
C THR A 253 1.21 -16.25 -10.05
N LEU A 254 2.53 -16.43 -10.18
CA LEU A 254 3.40 -16.90 -9.09
C LEU A 254 3.44 -15.92 -7.90
N PRO A 255 3.79 -14.62 -8.08
CA PRO A 255 3.75 -13.67 -6.97
C PRO A 255 2.32 -13.47 -6.43
N THR A 256 1.28 -13.62 -7.28
CA THR A 256 -0.12 -13.57 -6.83
C THR A 256 -0.46 -14.73 -5.88
N ILE A 257 -0.09 -15.96 -6.22
CA ILE A 257 -0.28 -17.12 -5.35
C ILE A 257 0.49 -16.95 -4.05
N LEU A 258 1.75 -16.53 -4.12
CA LEU A 258 2.59 -16.29 -2.95
C LEU A 258 1.97 -15.22 -2.02
N LEU A 259 1.46 -14.13 -2.59
CA LEU A 259 0.77 -13.08 -1.85
C LEU A 259 -0.46 -13.63 -1.12
N ASN A 260 -1.34 -14.34 -1.83
CA ASN A 260 -2.57 -14.88 -1.26
C ASN A 260 -2.32 -15.91 -0.16
N ILE A 261 -1.36 -16.83 -0.34
CA ILE A 261 -0.96 -17.81 0.68
C ILE A 261 -0.41 -17.09 1.92
N SER A 262 0.42 -16.06 1.72
CA SER A 262 0.99 -15.28 2.82
C SER A 262 -0.11 -14.56 3.59
N LEU A 263 -1.04 -13.90 2.91
CA LEU A 263 -2.17 -13.21 3.53
C LEU A 263 -3.09 -14.17 4.30
N LEU A 264 -3.38 -15.34 3.73
CA LEU A 264 -4.20 -16.36 4.39
C LEU A 264 -3.55 -16.90 5.67
N SER A 265 -2.21 -16.95 5.70
CA SER A 265 -1.44 -17.48 6.84
C SER A 265 -1.26 -16.47 7.98
N LEU A 266 -1.39 -15.16 7.71
CA LEU A 266 -1.12 -14.11 8.72
C LEU A 266 -1.95 -14.26 10.01
N PRO A 267 -3.29 -14.47 9.97
CA PRO A 267 -4.08 -14.54 11.20
C PRO A 267 -3.66 -15.71 12.10
N SER A 268 -3.40 -16.87 11.50
CA SER A 268 -2.95 -18.08 12.21
C SER A 268 -1.55 -17.92 12.82
N LEU A 269 -0.70 -17.11 12.19
CA LEU A 269 0.68 -16.89 12.62
C LEU A 269 0.87 -15.67 13.52
N ARG A 270 -0.17 -14.89 13.82
CA ARG A 270 -0.09 -13.59 14.52
C ARG A 270 0.66 -13.57 15.85
N ASN A 271 0.64 -14.69 16.57
CA ASN A 271 1.28 -14.85 17.89
C ASN A 271 2.63 -15.57 17.80
N THR A 272 3.13 -15.82 16.60
CA THR A 272 4.37 -16.55 16.34
C THR A 272 5.48 -15.58 15.92
N PRO A 273 6.77 -15.91 16.12
CA PRO A 273 7.88 -15.08 15.65
C PRO A 273 7.94 -14.95 14.12
N TYR A 274 7.20 -15.76 13.37
CA TYR A 274 7.14 -15.71 11.90
C TYR A 274 6.18 -14.64 11.37
N PHE A 275 5.36 -14.05 12.24
CA PHE A 275 4.38 -13.04 11.83
C PHE A 275 5.01 -11.85 11.12
N LEU A 276 5.96 -11.19 11.78
CA LEU A 276 6.61 -9.99 11.26
C LEU A 276 7.43 -10.27 9.98
N PRO A 277 8.27 -11.33 9.90
CA PRO A 277 8.90 -11.73 8.65
C PRO A 277 7.91 -11.93 7.49
N LEU A 278 6.75 -12.55 7.76
CA LEU A 278 5.73 -12.78 6.73
C LEU A 278 5.10 -11.47 6.24
N VAL A 279 4.87 -10.51 7.13
CA VAL A 279 4.43 -9.14 6.77
C VAL A 279 5.46 -8.47 5.85
N LEU A 280 6.76 -8.60 6.13
CA LEU A 280 7.81 -8.05 5.28
C LEU A 280 7.89 -8.75 3.91
N VAL A 281 7.70 -10.08 3.87
CA VAL A 281 7.62 -10.84 2.61
C VAL A 281 6.46 -10.33 1.75
N ILE A 282 5.30 -10.07 2.35
CA ILE A 282 4.15 -9.48 1.63
C ILE A 282 4.55 -8.14 0.99
N ARG A 283 5.22 -7.25 1.74
CA ARG A 283 5.70 -5.96 1.19
C ARG A 283 6.68 -6.15 0.02
N ILE A 284 7.61 -7.09 0.13
CA ILE A 284 8.54 -7.42 -0.98
C ILE A 284 7.78 -7.95 -2.20
N VAL A 285 6.78 -8.82 -2.00
CA VAL A 285 5.97 -9.36 -3.08
C VAL A 285 5.19 -8.23 -3.77
N LEU A 286 4.64 -7.28 -3.04
CA LEU A 286 3.93 -6.10 -3.59
C LEU A 286 4.82 -5.23 -4.50
N LEU A 287 6.14 -5.27 -4.35
CA LEU A 287 7.09 -4.57 -5.24
C LEU A 287 7.35 -5.32 -6.55
N SER A 288 6.96 -6.59 -6.67
CA SER A 288 7.31 -7.41 -7.84
C SER A 288 6.79 -6.88 -9.19
N PRO A 289 5.61 -6.22 -9.33
CA PRO A 289 5.19 -5.63 -10.59
C PRO A 289 6.17 -4.55 -11.08
N TRP A 290 6.78 -3.81 -10.14
CA TRP A 290 7.75 -2.75 -10.44
C TRP A 290 9.12 -3.26 -10.89
N SER A 291 9.41 -4.55 -10.70
CA SER A 291 10.71 -5.15 -11.05
C SER A 291 10.98 -5.24 -12.55
N ARG A 292 9.95 -5.07 -13.40
CA ARG A 292 9.97 -5.35 -14.85
C ARG A 292 10.29 -6.80 -15.22
N ARG A 293 10.43 -7.71 -14.25
CA ARG A 293 10.67 -9.14 -14.47
C ARG A 293 9.38 -9.94 -14.57
N VAL A 294 8.26 -9.36 -14.15
CA VAL A 294 6.94 -9.98 -14.16
C VAL A 294 6.20 -9.57 -15.44
N SER A 295 5.57 -10.53 -16.10
CA SER A 295 4.74 -10.29 -17.28
C SER A 295 3.39 -9.73 -16.85
N LEU A 296 2.96 -8.64 -17.48
CA LEU A 296 1.70 -7.96 -17.18
C LEU A 296 0.70 -8.07 -18.34
N LYS A 297 0.68 -9.24 -18.99
CA LYS A 297 -0.27 -9.53 -20.06
C LYS A 297 -1.68 -9.68 -19.48
N ASP A 298 -2.68 -9.26 -20.24
CA ASP A 298 -4.06 -9.19 -19.76
C ASP A 298 -4.63 -10.55 -19.34
N ASP A 299 -4.27 -11.64 -20.05
CA ASP A 299 -4.64 -13.01 -19.70
C ASP A 299 -4.13 -13.41 -18.31
N GLN A 300 -2.88 -13.08 -17.99
CA GLN A 300 -2.28 -13.34 -16.68
C GLN A 300 -2.86 -12.44 -15.59
N VAL A 301 -3.18 -11.19 -15.91
CA VAL A 301 -3.84 -10.27 -14.95
C VAL A 301 -5.23 -10.79 -14.59
N VAL A 302 -6.04 -11.17 -15.59
CA VAL A 302 -7.37 -11.75 -15.37
C VAL A 302 -7.28 -13.05 -14.57
N GLN A 303 -6.34 -13.93 -14.91
CA GLN A 303 -6.10 -15.16 -14.15
C GLN A 303 -5.73 -14.86 -12.68
N SER A 304 -4.83 -13.90 -12.45
CA SER A 304 -4.45 -13.47 -11.10
C SER A 304 -5.63 -12.88 -10.32
N ILE A 305 -6.50 -12.09 -10.97
CA ILE A 305 -7.74 -11.55 -10.36
C ILE A 305 -8.65 -12.70 -9.93
N ALA A 306 -8.87 -13.69 -10.81
CA ALA A 306 -9.70 -14.85 -10.50
C ALA A 306 -9.14 -15.66 -9.31
N ILE A 307 -7.81 -15.88 -9.26
CA ILE A 307 -7.15 -16.57 -8.14
C ILE A 307 -7.36 -15.79 -6.84
N SER A 308 -7.01 -14.50 -6.81
CA SER A 308 -7.16 -13.69 -5.60
C SER A 308 -8.62 -13.59 -5.15
N GLY A 309 -9.56 -13.46 -6.10
CA GLY A 309 -11.00 -13.47 -5.82
C GLY A 309 -11.44 -14.77 -5.17
N GLY A 310 -10.97 -15.92 -5.66
CA GLY A 310 -11.22 -17.23 -5.05
C GLY A 310 -10.71 -17.32 -3.60
N PHE A 311 -9.51 -16.82 -3.31
CA PHE A 311 -8.94 -16.80 -1.96
C PHE A 311 -9.72 -15.89 -1.01
N VAL A 312 -10.09 -14.68 -1.45
CA VAL A 312 -10.91 -13.75 -0.65
C VAL A 312 -12.27 -14.37 -0.35
N MET A 313 -12.94 -14.95 -1.36
CA MET A 313 -14.24 -15.60 -1.20
C MET A 313 -14.16 -16.84 -0.28
N ALA A 314 -13.10 -17.63 -0.38
CA ALA A 314 -12.86 -18.74 0.52
C ALA A 314 -12.73 -18.28 1.97
N GLN A 315 -12.01 -17.17 2.22
CA GLN A 315 -11.91 -16.58 3.55
C GLN A 315 -13.25 -16.07 4.08
N VAL A 316 -14.00 -15.33 3.27
CA VAL A 316 -15.35 -14.86 3.63
C VAL A 316 -16.26 -16.05 3.98
N PHE A 317 -16.18 -17.14 3.21
CA PHE A 317 -16.95 -18.35 3.45
C PHE A 317 -16.55 -19.05 4.76
N LEU A 318 -15.25 -19.13 5.06
CA LEU A 318 -14.75 -19.67 6.32
C LEU A 318 -15.24 -18.84 7.51
N LEU A 319 -15.23 -17.51 7.41
CA LEU A 319 -15.78 -16.63 8.45
C LEU A 319 -17.28 -16.83 8.66
N ARG A 320 -18.06 -17.01 7.59
CA ARG A 320 -19.51 -17.24 7.70
C ARG A 320 -19.84 -18.50 8.49
N LYS A 321 -18.98 -19.53 8.46
CA LYS A 321 -19.17 -20.74 9.28
C LYS A 321 -18.92 -20.51 10.76
N VAL A 322 -18.06 -19.56 11.10
CA VAL A 322 -17.63 -19.28 12.47
C VAL A 322 -18.47 -18.18 13.11
N SER A 323 -19.05 -17.28 12.31
CA SER A 323 -19.72 -16.06 12.75
C SER A 323 -21.23 -16.09 12.45
N PRO A 324 -22.11 -16.13 13.46
CA PRO A 324 -23.57 -16.23 13.27
C PRO A 324 -24.18 -15.07 12.49
N GLY A 325 -23.56 -13.88 12.49
CA GLY A 325 -24.09 -12.68 11.83
C GLY A 325 -23.70 -12.52 10.36
N GLY A 326 -22.94 -13.46 9.79
CA GLY A 326 -22.63 -13.52 8.36
C GLY A 326 -21.97 -12.25 7.81
N VAL A 327 -22.37 -11.82 6.61
CA VAL A 327 -21.80 -10.63 5.93
C VAL A 327 -22.03 -9.33 6.71
N GLY A 328 -23.09 -9.26 7.52
CA GLY A 328 -23.39 -8.08 8.34
C GLY A 328 -22.32 -7.81 9.39
N GLU A 329 -21.76 -8.87 10.00
CA GLU A 329 -20.63 -8.75 10.94
C GLU A 329 -19.34 -8.34 10.24
N LEU A 330 -19.14 -8.76 8.99
CA LEU A 330 -17.99 -8.33 8.19
C LEU A 330 -18.05 -6.82 7.91
N VAL A 331 -19.21 -6.30 7.51
CA VAL A 331 -19.40 -4.86 7.29
C VAL A 331 -19.24 -4.10 8.61
N ARG A 332 -19.90 -4.55 9.69
CA ARG A 332 -19.75 -3.95 11.02
C ARG A 332 -18.30 -3.99 11.53
N GLY A 333 -17.52 -5.00 11.12
CA GLY A 333 -16.11 -5.15 11.48
C GLY A 333 -15.23 -3.98 11.05
N VAL A 334 -15.55 -3.28 9.94
CA VAL A 334 -14.81 -2.04 9.58
C VAL A 334 -15.08 -0.91 10.56
N TRP A 335 -16.28 -0.83 11.12
CA TRP A 335 -16.66 0.24 12.05
C TRP A 335 -16.30 -0.12 13.49
N ASN A 336 -16.34 -1.39 13.86
CA ASN A 336 -16.10 -1.85 15.23
C ASN A 336 -14.67 -2.36 15.45
N GLY A 337 -13.92 -2.59 14.37
CA GLY A 337 -12.50 -2.95 14.46
C GLY A 337 -11.65 -1.81 15.00
N GLY A 338 -10.39 -2.12 15.27
CA GLY A 338 -9.42 -1.12 15.71
C GLY A 338 -9.14 -0.06 14.64
N GLU A 339 -8.46 1.01 15.04
CA GLU A 339 -8.15 2.16 14.18
C GLU A 339 -7.36 1.77 12.93
N ALA A 340 -6.50 0.76 13.00
CA ALA A 340 -5.78 0.24 11.84
C ALA A 340 -6.74 -0.34 10.78
N VAL A 341 -7.76 -1.07 11.23
CA VAL A 341 -8.76 -1.72 10.38
C VAL A 341 -9.71 -0.69 9.80
N ARG A 342 -10.14 0.29 10.60
CA ARG A 342 -10.93 1.44 10.15
C ARG A 342 -10.23 2.19 9.04
N ALA A 343 -8.93 2.49 9.18
CA ALA A 343 -8.13 3.13 8.14
C ALA A 343 -8.15 2.36 6.82
N MET A 344 -7.99 1.04 6.87
CA MET A 344 -8.00 0.16 5.69
C MET A 344 -9.39 0.03 5.07
N GLY A 345 -10.44 -0.03 5.90
CA GLY A 345 -11.82 -0.05 5.44
C GLY A 345 -12.20 1.24 4.71
N VAL A 346 -11.87 2.40 5.28
CA VAL A 346 -12.09 3.69 4.61
C VAL A 346 -11.26 3.79 3.33
N ASP A 347 -10.01 3.36 3.34
CA ASP A 347 -9.17 3.31 2.13
C ASP A 347 -9.80 2.47 1.02
N ALA A 348 -10.33 1.30 1.36
CA ALA A 348 -11.01 0.43 0.40
C ALA A 348 -12.25 1.13 -0.20
N LEU A 349 -13.06 1.80 0.62
CA LEU A 349 -14.22 2.57 0.15
C LEU A 349 -13.80 3.72 -0.78
N VAL A 350 -12.76 4.47 -0.43
CA VAL A 350 -12.24 5.54 -1.30
C VAL A 350 -11.67 4.95 -2.59
N GLY A 351 -10.99 3.79 -2.53
CA GLY A 351 -10.50 3.08 -3.70
C GLY A 351 -11.63 2.68 -4.67
N VAL A 352 -12.76 2.21 -4.15
CA VAL A 352 -13.98 1.94 -4.95
C VAL A 352 -14.52 3.23 -5.55
N ALA A 353 -14.62 4.31 -4.78
CA ALA A 353 -15.08 5.60 -5.29
C ALA A 353 -14.18 6.12 -6.43
N VAL A 354 -12.85 5.99 -6.29
CA VAL A 354 -11.87 6.33 -7.33
C VAL A 354 -12.11 5.49 -8.59
N HIS A 355 -12.33 4.18 -8.45
CA HIS A 355 -12.64 3.30 -9.58
C HIS A 355 -13.91 3.74 -10.33
N LEU A 356 -14.98 4.05 -9.61
CA LEU A 356 -16.24 4.52 -10.19
C LEU A 356 -16.07 5.86 -10.92
N VAL A 357 -15.36 6.82 -10.31
CA VAL A 357 -15.05 8.12 -10.92
C VAL A 357 -14.20 7.95 -12.18
N LEU A 358 -13.23 7.03 -12.16
CA LEU A 358 -12.41 6.70 -13.33
C LEU A 358 -13.24 6.11 -14.47
N GLY A 359 -14.19 5.22 -14.16
CA GLY A 359 -15.12 4.65 -15.14
C GLY A 359 -16.06 5.70 -15.75
N TRP A 360 -16.57 6.63 -14.94
CA TRP A 360 -17.45 7.70 -15.42
C TRP A 360 -16.73 8.75 -16.28
N GLY A 361 -15.48 9.09 -15.93
CA GLY A 361 -14.76 10.21 -16.54
C GLY A 361 -14.23 9.99 -17.97
N GLY A 362 -14.32 8.77 -18.53
CA GLY A 362 -13.70 8.39 -19.81
C GLY A 362 -12.17 8.34 -19.67
N GLY A 363 -11.64 7.12 -19.55
CA GLY A 363 -10.34 6.84 -18.91
C GLY A 363 -9.08 7.43 -19.55
N VAL A 364 -8.11 7.72 -18.67
CA VAL A 364 -6.70 8.07 -18.95
C VAL A 364 -5.84 6.83 -19.14
#